data_AF-A0A2V7XAY4-F1
#
_entry.id   AF-A0A2V7XAY4-F1
#
_cell.length_a   1.000
_cell.length_b   1.000
_cell.length_c   1.000
_cell.angle_alpha   90.00
_cell.angle_beta   90.00
_cell.angle_gamma   90.00
#
_symmetry.space_group_name_H-M   'P 1'
#
loop_
_entity.id
_entity.type
_entity.pdbx_description
1 polymer ?
#
loop_
_entity_poly.entity_id
_entity_poly.type
_entity_poly.pdbx_seq_one_letter_code
_entity_poly.pdbx_strand_id
1 'polypeptide(L)'
;MKKPRLLFVGALAVSVLLSCRHITPERSAPQNPAVKKIPGRTDIDDNADRMVKEGRHVFRHDTFGSEDFWGGQLRLHEALSGAERHGVGPGLTPHQALALGLKVDFDAVPKVLAKVLTHGSVSLDAQKTTLELLKADSVVGVKGFFDDPKDSLHLTSIGITCAICHSTVDDSFIKGIGQRLDGWPNRDLDIGAVVALAPTLKPFEEELQLDDATIRKALKSWGPGRYDAELTQDGKAFRPDGKTAATLIPAAFGQAGVNLHTYSGWGSVTHWNAYVANTQMHGKGTFFDPRMNDPARFPVAVRANHWNMRNQPDLITSKLAALH
;
A
#
# COMPACT_ATOMS: atom_id res chain seq x y z
N MET A 1 -78.85 -14.21 -43.36
CA MET A 1 -79.48 -14.27 -42.02
C MET A 1 -78.41 -14.13 -40.94
N LYS A 2 -78.77 -13.53 -39.80
CA LYS A 2 -77.90 -12.95 -38.75
C LYS A 2 -77.25 -14.01 -37.80
N LYS A 3 -76.01 -13.70 -37.36
CA LYS A 3 -75.40 -13.84 -35.99
C LYS A 3 -75.01 -15.27 -35.47
N PRO A 4 -74.23 -15.43 -34.35
CA PRO A 4 -72.76 -15.21 -34.20
C PRO A 4 -72.07 -16.30 -33.31
N ARG A 5 -70.76 -16.20 -33.00
CA ARG A 5 -70.17 -16.20 -31.63
C ARG A 5 -68.65 -16.44 -31.62
N LEU A 6 -67.94 -15.31 -31.56
CA LEU A 6 -66.70 -15.13 -30.82
C LEU A 6 -67.08 -15.06 -29.32
N LEU A 7 -66.44 -15.81 -28.42
CA LEU A 7 -66.33 -15.54 -26.96
C LEU A 7 -65.78 -16.79 -26.25
N PHE A 8 -64.46 -16.97 -26.13
CA PHE A 8 -63.90 -17.86 -25.09
C PHE A 8 -62.43 -17.61 -24.71
N VAL A 9 -61.86 -16.41 -24.98
CA VAL A 9 -60.46 -16.10 -24.61
C VAL A 9 -60.35 -14.98 -23.57
N GLY A 10 -61.44 -14.25 -23.26
CA GLY A 10 -61.41 -13.15 -22.29
C GLY A 10 -61.47 -13.55 -20.80
N ALA A 11 -61.81 -14.81 -20.47
CA ALA A 11 -62.11 -15.17 -19.08
C ALA A 11 -60.87 -15.53 -18.23
N LEU A 12 -59.78 -16.03 -18.84
CA LEU A 12 -58.61 -16.50 -18.08
C LEU A 12 -57.64 -15.37 -17.67
N ALA A 13 -57.56 -14.30 -18.46
CA ALA A 13 -56.67 -13.17 -18.17
C ALA A 13 -57.22 -12.24 -17.06
N VAL A 14 -58.55 -12.23 -16.86
CA VAL A 14 -59.20 -11.42 -15.82
C VAL A 14 -59.08 -12.08 -14.44
N SER A 15 -59.05 -13.41 -14.35
CA SER A 15 -58.93 -14.13 -13.06
C SER A 15 -57.55 -13.97 -12.40
N VAL A 16 -56.45 -13.92 -13.18
CA VAL A 16 -55.10 -13.74 -12.62
C VAL A 16 -54.88 -12.31 -12.08
N LEU A 17 -55.45 -11.29 -12.74
CA LEU A 17 -55.39 -9.90 -12.25
C LEU A 17 -56.29 -9.65 -11.03
N LEU A 18 -57.34 -10.45 -10.83
CA LEU A 18 -58.18 -10.41 -9.62
C LEU A 18 -57.56 -11.16 -8.44
N SER A 19 -56.75 -12.21 -8.65
CA SER A 19 -56.08 -12.94 -7.56
C SER A 19 -55.03 -12.12 -6.81
N CYS A 20 -54.41 -11.11 -7.43
CA CYS A 20 -53.48 -10.21 -6.74
C CYS A 20 -54.16 -9.06 -5.97
N ARG A 21 -55.48 -8.88 -6.10
CA ARG A 21 -56.26 -7.88 -5.33
C ARG A 21 -56.61 -8.32 -3.91
N HIS A 22 -56.31 -9.56 -3.54
CA HIS A 22 -56.62 -10.12 -2.22
C HIS A 22 -55.44 -10.17 -1.23
N ILE A 23 -54.27 -9.65 -1.62
CA ILE A 23 -53.18 -9.44 -0.65
C ILE A 23 -53.48 -8.15 0.12
N THR A 24 -54.40 -8.22 1.07
CA THR A 24 -54.55 -7.18 2.09
C THR A 24 -53.44 -7.36 3.12
N PRO A 25 -52.65 -6.31 3.43
CA PRO A 25 -51.68 -6.39 4.51
C PRO A 25 -52.40 -6.80 5.81
N GLU A 26 -51.83 -7.75 6.56
CA GLU A 26 -52.34 -8.12 7.89
C GLU A 26 -52.26 -6.89 8.80
N ARG A 27 -53.40 -6.27 9.10
CA ARG A 27 -53.48 -5.00 9.84
C ARG A 27 -53.00 -5.14 11.28
N SER A 28 -53.06 -6.35 11.83
CA SER A 28 -52.58 -6.66 13.18
C SER A 28 -51.11 -7.04 13.23
N ALA A 29 -50.43 -7.17 12.08
CA ALA A 29 -49.01 -7.47 12.05
C ALA A 29 -48.25 -6.32 12.72
N PRO A 30 -47.51 -6.57 13.82
CA PRO A 30 -46.77 -5.53 14.48
C PRO A 30 -45.67 -5.03 13.55
N GLN A 31 -45.77 -3.79 13.09
CA GLN A 31 -44.67 -3.13 12.42
C GLN A 31 -43.69 -2.64 13.48
N ASN A 32 -42.42 -3.05 13.37
CA ASN A 32 -41.38 -2.52 14.23
C ASN A 32 -41.38 -0.97 14.09
N PRO A 33 -41.61 -0.20 15.17
CA PRO A 33 -41.64 1.27 15.11
C PRO A 33 -40.33 1.88 14.61
N ALA A 34 -39.21 1.15 14.73
CA ALA A 34 -37.91 1.54 14.18
C ALA A 34 -37.86 1.44 12.65
N VAL A 35 -38.72 0.63 12.04
CA VAL A 35 -38.87 0.50 10.60
C VAL A 35 -39.94 1.48 10.13
N LYS A 36 -39.65 2.78 10.28
CA LYS A 36 -40.18 3.74 9.31
C LYS A 36 -39.61 3.30 7.96
N LYS A 37 -40.44 3.21 6.91
CA LYS A 37 -39.93 3.05 5.54
C LYS A 37 -38.75 4.02 5.40
N ILE A 38 -37.56 3.53 5.09
CA ILE A 38 -36.46 4.40 4.65
C ILE A 38 -36.22 4.10 3.17
N PRO A 39 -37.04 4.67 2.26
CA PRO A 39 -36.70 4.68 0.85
C PRO A 39 -35.42 5.52 0.68
N GLY A 40 -34.38 4.96 0.05
CA GLY A 40 -33.17 5.72 -0.28
C GLY A 40 -32.27 6.05 0.93
N ARG A 41 -31.87 5.05 1.72
CA ARG A 41 -30.72 5.14 2.64
C ARG A 41 -29.42 5.31 1.84
N THR A 42 -29.20 6.48 1.24
CA THR A 42 -27.93 6.78 0.55
C THR A 42 -26.78 6.83 1.55
N ASP A 43 -27.05 7.02 2.85
CA ASP A 43 -26.03 7.08 3.90
C ASP A 43 -25.13 5.84 3.93
N ILE A 44 -25.65 4.64 3.64
CA ILE A 44 -24.83 3.42 3.61
C ILE A 44 -23.88 3.45 2.40
N ASP A 45 -24.40 3.77 1.22
CA ASP A 45 -23.61 3.84 -0.01
C ASP A 45 -22.59 5.00 0.06
N ASP A 46 -23.01 6.16 0.59
CA ASP A 46 -22.17 7.33 0.82
C ASP A 46 -21.03 7.02 1.83
N ASN A 47 -21.33 6.24 2.87
CA ASN A 47 -20.33 5.78 3.84
C ASN A 47 -19.35 4.78 3.20
N ALA A 48 -19.83 3.85 2.37
CA ALA A 48 -18.98 2.91 1.65
C ALA A 48 -18.05 3.63 0.67
N ASP A 49 -18.59 4.57 -0.12
CA ASP A 49 -17.83 5.42 -1.03
C ASP A 49 -16.77 6.25 -0.30
N ARG A 50 -17.11 6.80 0.87
CA ARG A 50 -16.17 7.54 1.71
C ARG A 50 -15.04 6.62 2.19
N MET A 51 -15.38 5.43 2.69
CA MET A 51 -14.38 4.45 3.16
C MET A 51 -13.43 4.03 2.04
N VAL A 52 -13.92 3.78 0.82
CA VAL A 52 -13.07 3.44 -0.33
C VAL A 52 -12.15 4.61 -0.72
N LYS A 53 -12.66 5.85 -0.72
CA LYS A 53 -11.87 7.04 -1.03
C LYS A 53 -10.79 7.28 0.04
N GLU A 54 -11.15 7.14 1.31
CA GLU A 54 -10.23 7.24 2.45
C GLU A 54 -9.15 6.16 2.38
N GLY A 55 -9.53 4.90 2.20
CA GLY A 55 -8.62 3.78 2.05
C GLY A 55 -7.61 4.00 0.93
N ARG A 56 -8.09 4.42 -0.25
CA ARG A 56 -7.23 4.77 -1.39
C ARG A 56 -6.27 5.91 -1.05
N HIS A 57 -6.74 6.94 -0.35
CA HIS A 57 -5.89 8.05 0.05
C HIS A 57 -4.79 7.60 1.02
N VAL A 58 -5.18 6.86 2.07
CA VAL A 58 -4.24 6.32 3.06
C VAL A 58 -3.21 5.41 2.39
N PHE A 59 -3.67 4.47 1.58
CA PHE A 59 -2.83 3.52 0.86
C PHE A 59 -1.77 4.20 -0.03
N ARG A 60 -2.15 5.29 -0.70
CA ARG A 60 -1.27 6.02 -1.62
C ARG A 60 -0.32 6.98 -0.92
N HIS A 61 -0.77 7.70 0.10
CA HIS A 61 -0.09 8.91 0.58
C HIS A 61 0.30 8.89 2.06
N ASP A 62 -0.22 7.97 2.86
CA ASP A 62 0.09 7.94 4.30
C ASP A 62 1.40 7.21 4.56
N THR A 63 2.36 7.93 5.15
CA THR A 63 3.63 7.36 5.59
C THR A 63 3.54 6.74 6.98
N PHE A 64 2.47 7.03 7.73
CA PHE A 64 2.32 6.70 9.14
C PHE A 64 3.47 7.20 10.03
N GLY A 65 4.22 8.23 9.62
CA GLY A 65 5.40 8.70 10.35
C GLY A 65 6.68 7.90 10.09
N SER A 66 6.69 7.05 9.05
CA SER A 66 7.83 6.21 8.68
C SER A 66 9.08 7.01 8.30
N GLU A 67 8.94 8.30 8.00
CA GLU A 67 10.04 9.18 7.66
C GLU A 67 11.06 9.40 8.79
N ASP A 68 10.64 9.24 10.04
CA ASP A 68 11.55 9.26 11.19
C ASP A 68 12.58 8.13 11.11
N PHE A 69 12.18 6.98 10.56
CA PHE A 69 13.06 5.82 10.41
C PHE A 69 13.82 5.86 9.08
N TRP A 70 13.13 5.90 7.94
CA TRP A 70 13.76 5.78 6.62
C TRP A 70 14.62 7.00 6.25
N GLY A 71 14.09 8.19 6.51
CA GLY A 71 14.83 9.43 6.33
C GLY A 71 15.68 9.77 7.55
N GLY A 72 15.12 9.72 8.76
CA GLY A 72 15.81 10.16 9.96
C GLY A 72 16.95 9.24 10.42
N GLN A 73 16.70 7.94 10.55
CA GLN A 73 17.71 7.00 11.07
C GLN A 73 18.59 6.40 9.98
N LEU A 74 17.99 5.92 8.88
CA LEU A 74 18.73 5.30 7.78
C LEU A 74 19.33 6.31 6.81
N ARG A 75 18.85 7.56 6.80
CA ARG A 75 19.37 8.65 5.97
C ARG A 75 19.29 8.36 4.47
N LEU A 76 18.29 7.58 4.03
CA LEU A 76 18.15 7.21 2.61
C LEU A 76 18.02 8.44 1.70
N HIS A 77 17.39 9.51 2.18
CA HIS A 77 17.26 10.76 1.45
C HIS A 77 18.62 11.35 1.00
N GLU A 78 19.69 11.12 1.77
CA GLU A 78 21.03 11.58 1.41
C GLU A 78 21.62 10.77 0.26
N ALA A 79 21.42 9.44 0.25
CA ALA A 79 21.85 8.59 -0.85
C ALA A 79 21.09 8.87 -2.16
N LEU A 80 19.80 9.23 -2.05
CA LEU A 80 19.00 9.65 -3.21
C LEU A 80 19.46 11.01 -3.75
N SER A 81 19.79 11.94 -2.85
CA SER A 81 20.19 13.29 -3.22
C SER A 81 21.62 13.37 -3.74
N GLY A 82 22.55 12.57 -3.21
CA GLY A 82 23.95 12.62 -3.62
C GLY A 82 24.69 13.86 -3.11
N ALA A 83 26.02 13.83 -3.25
CA ALA A 83 26.91 14.88 -2.74
C ALA A 83 26.69 16.25 -3.39
N GLU A 84 26.12 16.29 -4.61
CA GLU A 84 25.78 17.55 -5.29
C GLU A 84 24.54 18.26 -4.69
N ARG A 85 23.76 17.56 -3.84
CA ARG A 85 22.48 18.05 -3.28
C ARG A 85 22.31 17.67 -1.80
N HIS A 86 23.20 18.13 -0.92
CA HIS A 86 23.13 17.93 0.54
C HIS A 86 23.17 16.47 1.03
N GLY A 87 23.46 15.51 0.14
CA GLY A 87 23.48 14.09 0.44
C GLY A 87 24.88 13.47 0.36
N VAL A 88 24.92 12.16 0.08
CA VAL A 88 26.16 11.37 -0.01
C VAL A 88 26.17 10.49 -1.25
N GLY A 89 27.37 10.23 -1.79
CA GLY A 89 27.53 9.43 -3.00
C GLY A 89 27.06 10.15 -4.27
N PRO A 90 26.82 9.42 -5.38
CA PRO A 90 26.48 10.01 -6.67
C PRO A 90 25.02 10.48 -6.78
N GLY A 91 24.16 10.14 -5.80
CA GLY A 91 22.72 10.30 -5.93
C GLY A 91 22.08 9.23 -6.82
N LEU A 92 20.75 9.20 -6.85
CA LEU A 92 19.99 8.22 -7.65
C LEU A 92 19.34 8.93 -8.85
N THR A 93 19.59 8.45 -10.07
CA THR A 93 18.92 8.94 -11.28
C THR A 93 17.59 8.23 -11.51
N PRO A 94 16.66 8.80 -12.32
CA PRO A 94 15.43 8.11 -12.68
C PRO A 94 15.67 6.74 -13.34
N HIS A 95 16.62 6.61 -14.27
CA HIS A 95 16.93 5.31 -14.88
C HIS A 95 17.38 4.27 -13.85
N GLN A 96 18.22 4.66 -12.88
CA GLN A 96 18.64 3.76 -11.81
C GLN A 96 17.47 3.39 -10.90
N ALA A 97 16.61 4.34 -10.55
CA ALA A 97 15.40 4.10 -9.75
C ALA A 97 14.43 3.13 -10.46
N LEU A 98 14.18 3.34 -11.75
CA LEU A 98 13.34 2.45 -12.57
C LEU A 98 13.95 1.05 -12.72
N ALA A 99 15.28 0.96 -12.80
CA ALA A 99 15.99 -0.34 -12.84
C ALA A 99 15.88 -1.10 -11.50
N LEU A 100 15.72 -0.40 -10.38
CA LEU A 100 15.38 -0.97 -9.07
C LEU A 100 13.88 -1.29 -8.93
N GLY A 101 13.08 -1.04 -9.97
CA GLY A 101 11.64 -1.34 -9.99
C GLY A 101 10.75 -0.31 -9.29
N LEU A 102 11.29 0.85 -8.90
CA LEU A 102 10.47 2.00 -8.53
C LEU A 102 9.65 2.46 -9.74
N LYS A 103 8.46 3.02 -9.48
CA LYS A 103 7.52 3.43 -10.53
C LYS A 103 7.17 4.91 -10.42
N VAL A 104 6.78 5.51 -11.53
CA VAL A 104 6.32 6.90 -11.58
C VAL A 104 4.89 6.95 -12.08
N ASP A 105 3.98 7.50 -11.27
CA ASP A 105 2.60 7.81 -11.65
C ASP A 105 2.60 9.06 -12.54
N PHE A 106 2.42 8.85 -13.84
CA PHE A 106 2.44 9.91 -14.83
C PHE A 106 1.31 10.92 -14.64
N ASP A 107 0.16 10.49 -14.11
CA ASP A 107 -0.98 11.38 -13.86
C ASP A 107 -0.72 12.34 -12.69
N ALA A 108 0.21 11.99 -11.79
CA ALA A 108 0.65 12.86 -10.68
C ALA A 108 1.76 13.85 -11.11
N VAL A 109 2.40 13.63 -12.26
CA VAL A 109 3.46 14.53 -12.74
C VAL A 109 2.86 15.88 -13.17
N PRO A 110 3.37 17.02 -12.65
CA PRO A 110 2.90 18.35 -13.06
C PRO A 110 2.94 18.52 -14.57
N LYS A 111 1.89 19.11 -15.16
CA LYS A 111 1.75 19.25 -16.63
C LYS A 111 2.97 19.84 -17.33
N VAL A 112 3.69 20.75 -16.66
CA VAL A 112 4.93 21.32 -17.18
C VAL A 112 6.02 20.26 -17.26
N LEU A 113 6.27 19.52 -16.17
CA LEU A 113 7.24 18.43 -16.16
C LEU A 113 6.85 17.31 -17.14
N ALA A 114 5.57 16.96 -17.24
CA ALA A 114 5.06 15.98 -18.20
C ALA A 114 5.36 16.40 -19.65
N LYS A 115 5.14 17.67 -20.02
CA LYS A 115 5.47 18.19 -21.36
C LYS A 115 6.97 18.12 -21.67
N VAL A 116 7.81 18.41 -20.69
CA VAL A 116 9.27 18.41 -20.88
C VAL A 116 9.79 16.97 -20.95
N LEU A 117 9.19 16.04 -20.19
CA LEU A 117 9.44 14.60 -20.31
C LEU A 117 9.02 14.07 -21.70
N THR A 118 7.84 14.44 -22.21
CA THR A 118 7.35 14.01 -23.53
C THR A 118 8.22 14.49 -24.69
N HIS A 119 8.87 15.66 -24.54
CA HIS A 119 9.75 16.22 -25.57
C HIS A 119 11.22 15.85 -25.38
N GLY A 120 11.55 14.93 -24.45
CA GLY A 120 12.93 14.49 -24.20
C GLY A 120 13.86 15.59 -23.67
N SER A 121 13.28 16.68 -23.16
CA SER A 121 14.03 17.85 -22.67
C SER A 121 14.39 17.73 -21.18
N VAL A 122 13.94 16.66 -20.50
CA VAL A 122 14.42 16.24 -19.18
C VAL A 122 15.23 14.96 -19.33
N SER A 123 16.45 14.94 -18.78
CA SER A 123 17.29 13.75 -18.74
C SER A 123 16.88 12.82 -17.59
N LEU A 124 16.61 11.55 -17.90
CA LEU A 124 16.41 10.49 -16.91
C LEU A 124 17.73 9.97 -16.31
N ASP A 125 18.86 10.54 -16.73
CA ASP A 125 20.19 10.32 -16.17
C ASP A 125 20.62 11.47 -15.23
N ALA A 126 19.75 12.46 -15.01
CA ALA A 126 20.01 13.55 -14.07
C ALA A 126 19.41 13.26 -12.69
N GLN A 127 20.25 13.27 -11.66
CA GLN A 127 19.85 13.15 -10.25
C GLN A 127 18.80 14.19 -9.84
N LYS A 128 18.92 15.43 -10.35
CA LYS A 128 17.93 16.49 -10.19
C LYS A 128 16.50 16.06 -10.57
N THR A 129 16.34 15.25 -11.62
CA THR A 129 15.04 14.80 -12.09
C THR A 129 14.37 13.85 -11.10
N THR A 130 15.14 13.00 -10.40
CA THR A 130 14.61 12.18 -9.30
C THR A 130 14.02 13.04 -8.20
N LEU A 131 14.73 14.10 -7.80
CA LEU A 131 14.25 15.01 -6.76
C LEU A 131 12.99 15.78 -7.21
N GLU A 132 12.91 16.17 -8.47
CA GLU A 132 11.71 16.83 -9.03
C GLU A 132 10.50 15.89 -9.06
N LEU A 133 10.69 14.61 -9.39
CA LEU A 133 9.63 13.59 -9.38
C LEU A 133 9.16 13.28 -7.96
N LEU A 134 10.08 13.20 -6.99
CA LEU A 134 9.75 13.04 -5.57
C LEU A 134 8.99 14.25 -5.02
N LYS A 135 9.44 15.46 -5.33
CA LYS A 135 8.76 16.70 -4.93
C LYS A 135 7.35 16.82 -5.53
N ALA A 136 7.16 16.26 -6.72
CA ALA A 136 5.87 16.16 -7.37
C ALA A 136 4.93 15.09 -6.77
N ASP A 137 5.37 14.33 -5.76
CA ASP A 137 4.62 13.18 -5.20
C ASP A 137 4.25 12.13 -6.27
N SER A 138 5.11 12.00 -7.29
CA SER A 138 4.86 11.15 -8.47
C SER A 138 5.55 9.79 -8.41
N VAL A 139 6.52 9.60 -7.51
CA VAL A 139 7.16 8.29 -7.29
C VAL A 139 6.21 7.43 -6.45
N VAL A 140 5.73 6.33 -7.02
CA VAL A 140 4.70 5.49 -6.42
C VAL A 140 5.20 4.92 -5.09
N GLY A 141 4.55 5.31 -4.01
CA GLY A 141 4.81 4.77 -2.67
C GLY A 141 6.02 5.35 -1.94
N VAL A 142 6.69 6.35 -2.50
CA VAL A 142 7.83 7.05 -1.86
C VAL A 142 7.47 8.52 -1.68
N LYS A 143 7.43 8.96 -0.43
CA LYS A 143 7.11 10.35 -0.06
C LYS A 143 8.41 11.11 0.22
N GLY A 144 8.68 12.17 -0.54
CA GLY A 144 9.78 13.09 -0.26
C GLY A 144 9.33 14.27 0.59
N PHE A 145 10.17 14.69 1.53
CA PHE A 145 9.96 15.89 2.36
C PHE A 145 10.95 16.97 1.94
N PHE A 146 10.45 18.19 1.68
CA PHE A 146 11.21 19.30 1.10
C PHE A 146 10.95 20.58 1.90
N ASP A 147 11.32 20.55 3.17
CA ASP A 147 10.95 21.59 4.15
C ASP A 147 12.00 22.70 4.28
N ASP A 148 13.06 22.68 3.46
CA ASP A 148 14.07 23.74 3.47
C ASP A 148 13.57 25.00 2.74
N PRO A 149 13.36 26.12 3.45
CA PRO A 149 12.87 27.35 2.84
C PRO A 149 13.89 28.03 1.92
N LYS A 150 15.17 27.64 1.97
CA LYS A 150 16.27 28.24 1.19
C LYS A 150 16.58 27.45 -0.08
N ASP A 151 16.35 26.15 -0.07
CA ASP A 151 16.52 25.28 -1.23
C ASP A 151 15.31 24.38 -1.40
N SER A 152 14.42 24.79 -2.31
CA SER A 152 13.17 24.07 -2.53
C SER A 152 13.34 22.65 -3.09
N LEU A 153 14.56 22.26 -3.50
CA LEU A 153 14.87 20.91 -3.97
C LEU A 153 15.76 20.15 -3.00
N HIS A 154 15.99 20.67 -1.79
CA HIS A 154 16.65 19.92 -0.72
C HIS A 154 15.66 18.92 -0.13
N LEU A 155 15.91 17.63 -0.41
CA LEU A 155 15.17 16.51 0.16
C LEU A 155 15.67 16.25 1.58
N THR A 156 14.89 16.64 2.58
CA THR A 156 15.28 16.60 4.01
C THR A 156 14.95 15.27 4.68
N SER A 157 14.03 14.50 4.11
CA SER A 157 13.65 13.18 4.61
C SER A 157 12.87 12.40 3.54
N ILE A 158 12.69 11.09 3.74
CA ILE A 158 11.78 10.26 2.95
C ILE A 158 10.97 9.34 3.85
N GLY A 159 9.72 9.08 3.47
CA GLY A 159 8.88 8.04 4.02
C GLY A 159 8.35 7.12 2.91
N ILE A 160 7.74 6.02 3.29
CA ILE A 160 7.13 5.06 2.35
C ILE A 160 5.65 4.85 2.67
N THR A 161 4.87 4.46 1.67
CA THR A 161 3.44 4.15 1.81
C THR A 161 3.16 2.71 1.37
N CYS A 162 1.94 2.19 1.62
CA CYS A 162 1.56 0.83 1.22
C CYS A 162 1.70 0.60 -0.31
N ALA A 163 1.53 1.66 -1.10
CA ALA A 163 1.61 1.62 -2.56
C ALA A 163 3.00 1.22 -3.10
N ILE A 164 4.08 1.33 -2.32
CA ILE A 164 5.43 1.02 -2.82
C ILE A 164 5.53 -0.44 -3.28
N CYS A 165 5.01 -1.37 -2.48
CA CYS A 165 4.97 -2.80 -2.77
C CYS A 165 3.71 -3.20 -3.54
N HIS A 166 2.60 -2.52 -3.30
CA HIS A 166 1.27 -2.97 -3.75
C HIS A 166 0.65 -2.10 -4.85
N SER A 167 1.45 -1.29 -5.55
CA SER A 167 1.06 -0.64 -6.79
C SER A 167 2.12 -0.80 -7.86
N THR A 168 1.68 -0.83 -9.11
CA THR A 168 2.56 -0.68 -10.29
C THR A 168 1.97 0.35 -11.24
N VAL A 169 2.53 0.49 -12.44
CA VAL A 169 1.98 1.33 -13.52
C VAL A 169 1.76 0.49 -14.77
N ASP A 170 0.95 1.00 -15.69
CA ASP A 170 0.62 0.36 -16.96
C ASP A 170 1.68 0.52 -18.07
N ASP A 171 2.80 1.17 -17.76
CA ASP A 171 3.91 1.46 -18.69
C ASP A 171 3.49 2.26 -19.95
N SER A 172 2.35 2.97 -19.90
CA SER A 172 1.77 3.68 -21.07
C SER A 172 2.63 4.84 -21.60
N PHE A 173 3.54 5.39 -20.80
CA PHE A 173 4.48 6.42 -21.24
C PHE A 173 5.82 5.80 -21.65
N ILE A 174 6.51 5.16 -20.71
CA ILE A 174 7.68 4.30 -20.93
C ILE A 174 7.68 3.21 -19.85
N LYS A 175 8.50 2.16 -20.01
CA LYS A 175 8.61 1.11 -18.99
C LYS A 175 8.94 1.70 -17.60
N GLY A 176 8.05 1.47 -16.64
CA GLY A 176 8.12 1.98 -15.27
C GLY A 176 7.49 3.37 -15.05
N ILE A 177 6.93 4.00 -16.08
CA ILE A 177 6.22 5.28 -16.01
C ILE A 177 4.88 5.17 -16.76
N GLY A 178 3.77 5.43 -16.07
CA GLY A 178 2.44 5.30 -16.66
C GLY A 178 1.32 5.61 -15.67
N GLN A 179 0.11 5.16 -15.98
CA GLN A 179 -1.03 5.28 -15.07
C GLN A 179 -0.89 4.28 -13.93
N ARG A 180 -1.07 4.76 -12.70
CA ARG A 180 -0.97 3.93 -11.49
C ARG A 180 -2.10 2.90 -11.40
N LEU A 181 -1.70 1.68 -11.08
CA LEU A 181 -2.54 0.52 -10.84
C LEU A 181 -2.41 0.08 -9.37
N ASP A 182 -3.38 0.45 -8.53
CA ASP A 182 -3.37 0.10 -7.11
C ASP A 182 -3.82 -1.35 -6.85
N GLY A 183 -3.21 -1.95 -5.84
CA GLY A 183 -3.44 -3.34 -5.42
C GLY A 183 -2.68 -4.37 -6.26
N TRP A 184 -2.10 -3.96 -7.39
CA TRP A 184 -1.24 -4.79 -8.22
C TRP A 184 0.14 -4.88 -7.58
N PRO A 185 0.67 -6.09 -7.32
CA PRO A 185 1.97 -6.23 -6.67
C PRO A 185 3.07 -5.72 -7.60
N ASN A 186 3.97 -4.89 -7.08
CA ASN A 186 5.14 -4.44 -7.81
C ASN A 186 6.16 -5.59 -7.90
N ARG A 187 6.08 -6.37 -9.00
CA ARG A 187 6.95 -7.53 -9.23
C ARG A 187 8.36 -7.17 -9.70
N ASP A 188 8.59 -5.90 -10.00
CA ASP A 188 9.89 -5.41 -10.45
C ASP A 188 10.71 -4.82 -9.31
N LEU A 189 10.07 -4.40 -8.21
CA LEU A 189 10.71 -3.70 -7.10
C LEU A 189 11.73 -4.58 -6.38
N ASP A 190 12.98 -4.12 -6.33
CA ASP A 190 14.03 -4.70 -5.51
C ASP A 190 14.18 -3.87 -4.22
N ILE A 191 13.35 -4.20 -3.23
CA ILE A 191 13.33 -3.51 -1.93
C ILE A 191 14.69 -3.64 -1.24
N GLY A 192 15.29 -4.83 -1.30
CA GLY A 192 16.57 -5.11 -0.65
C GLY A 192 17.69 -4.24 -1.21
N ALA A 193 17.74 -4.07 -2.54
CA ALA A 193 18.69 -3.19 -3.19
C ALA A 193 18.43 -1.71 -2.85
N VAL A 194 17.18 -1.26 -2.77
CA VAL A 194 16.81 0.11 -2.37
C VAL A 194 17.25 0.40 -0.93
N VAL A 195 16.93 -0.46 0.02
CA VAL A 195 17.35 -0.29 1.43
C VAL A 195 18.88 -0.32 1.54
N ALA A 196 19.54 -1.17 0.75
CA ALA A 196 21.00 -1.23 0.71
C ALA A 196 21.68 -0.01 0.07
N LEU A 197 20.94 1.02 -0.37
CA LEU A 197 21.49 2.34 -0.70
C LEU A 197 21.73 3.21 0.55
N ALA A 198 21.09 2.87 1.68
CA ALA A 198 21.17 3.68 2.90
C ALA A 198 22.62 3.91 3.33
N PRO A 199 23.02 5.15 3.68
CA PRO A 199 24.35 5.46 4.20
C PRO A 199 24.69 4.69 5.48
N THR A 200 23.68 4.29 6.25
CA THR A 200 23.84 3.50 7.46
C THR A 200 22.69 2.50 7.59
N LEU A 201 22.99 1.31 8.12
CA LEU A 201 21.98 0.32 8.52
C LEU A 201 22.01 0.06 10.02
N LYS A 202 22.55 1.02 10.80
CA LYS A 202 22.75 0.86 12.25
C LYS A 202 21.51 0.39 13.03
N PRO A 203 20.28 0.88 12.75
CA PRO A 203 19.09 0.33 13.39
C PRO A 203 18.92 -1.18 13.16
N PHE A 204 19.18 -1.66 11.94
CA PHE A 204 19.16 -3.10 11.65
C PHE A 204 20.34 -3.84 12.29
N GLU A 205 21.53 -3.24 12.38
CA GLU A 205 22.67 -3.83 13.09
C GLU A 205 22.35 -4.06 14.57
N GLU A 206 21.68 -3.10 15.21
CA GLU A 206 21.24 -3.19 16.60
C GLU A 206 20.16 -4.26 16.82
N GLU A 207 19.14 -4.31 15.95
CA GLU A 207 18.04 -5.29 16.05
C GLU A 207 18.50 -6.73 15.75
N LEU A 208 19.18 -6.91 14.62
CA LEU A 208 19.61 -8.21 14.11
C LEU A 208 20.87 -8.72 14.82
N GLN A 209 21.65 -7.83 15.46
CA GLN A 209 22.95 -8.14 16.05
C GLN A 209 23.94 -8.70 15.00
N LEU A 210 23.91 -8.12 13.81
CA LEU A 210 24.74 -8.46 12.66
C LEU A 210 25.46 -7.20 12.17
N ASP A 211 26.61 -7.36 11.52
CA ASP A 211 27.31 -6.24 10.88
C ASP A 211 26.62 -5.79 9.58
N ASP A 212 26.83 -4.52 9.21
CA ASP A 212 26.30 -3.90 7.98
C ASP A 212 26.52 -4.76 6.72
N ALA A 213 27.70 -5.37 6.54
CA ALA A 213 28.00 -6.14 5.33
C ALA A 213 27.15 -7.42 5.26
N THR A 214 26.97 -8.11 6.39
CA THR A 214 26.08 -9.26 6.51
C THR A 214 24.63 -8.88 6.22
N ILE A 215 24.16 -7.74 6.73
CA ILE A 215 22.79 -7.25 6.50
C ILE A 215 22.58 -6.89 5.02
N ARG A 216 23.51 -6.14 4.40
CA ARG A 216 23.41 -5.82 2.97
C ARG A 216 23.42 -7.07 2.09
N LYS A 217 24.17 -8.11 2.47
CA LYS A 217 24.14 -9.41 1.78
C LYS A 217 22.77 -10.08 1.90
N ALA A 218 22.15 -10.05 3.08
CA ALA A 218 20.80 -10.55 3.29
C ALA A 218 19.78 -9.78 2.43
N LEU A 219 19.77 -8.45 2.50
CA LEU A 219 18.88 -7.59 1.72
C LEU A 219 19.01 -7.84 0.22
N LYS A 220 20.25 -7.83 -0.31
CA LYS A 220 20.51 -8.07 -1.75
C LYS A 220 20.17 -9.49 -2.21
N SER A 221 19.90 -10.42 -1.30
CA SER A 221 19.48 -11.78 -1.66
C SER A 221 18.01 -11.89 -2.05
N TRP A 222 17.19 -10.89 -1.72
CA TRP A 222 15.74 -10.92 -1.96
C TRP A 222 15.44 -10.88 -3.45
N GLY A 223 16.02 -9.91 -4.16
CA GLY A 223 15.79 -9.66 -5.59
C GLY A 223 14.41 -9.09 -5.92
N PRO A 224 14.16 -8.81 -7.21
CA PRO A 224 12.93 -8.16 -7.68
C PRO A 224 11.64 -8.88 -7.28
N GLY A 225 10.65 -8.11 -6.86
CA GLY A 225 9.29 -8.56 -6.57
C GLY A 225 9.17 -9.42 -5.30
N ARG A 226 10.19 -9.41 -4.45
CA ARG A 226 10.26 -10.18 -3.21
C ARG A 226 10.56 -9.31 -2.00
N TYR A 227 10.06 -9.76 -0.86
CA TYR A 227 10.28 -9.15 0.44
C TYR A 227 10.30 -10.22 1.52
N ASP A 228 11.18 -10.05 2.50
CA ASP A 228 11.20 -10.87 3.69
C ASP A 228 10.67 -10.07 4.87
N ALA A 229 9.37 -10.21 5.13
CA ALA A 229 8.71 -9.54 6.25
C ALA A 229 9.12 -10.13 7.60
N GLU A 230 9.71 -11.33 7.62
CA GLU A 230 10.03 -12.06 8.85
C GLU A 230 11.48 -11.82 9.28
N LEU A 231 12.36 -11.28 8.42
CA LEU A 231 13.78 -11.03 8.73
C LEU A 231 13.97 -10.26 10.05
N THR A 232 13.22 -9.18 10.26
CA THR A 232 13.28 -8.35 11.49
C THR A 232 12.54 -8.97 12.68
N GLN A 233 12.07 -10.21 12.54
CA GLN A 233 11.34 -10.95 13.57
C GLN A 233 12.09 -12.22 13.97
N ASP A 234 12.51 -13.02 13.00
CA ASP A 234 13.17 -14.31 13.22
C ASP A 234 14.69 -14.30 12.97
N GLY A 235 15.20 -13.27 12.27
CA GLY A 235 16.62 -13.12 11.96
C GLY A 235 17.14 -14.05 10.85
N LYS A 236 16.27 -14.69 10.04
CA LYS A 236 16.66 -15.75 9.10
C LYS A 236 16.51 -15.33 7.64
N ALA A 237 17.57 -14.74 7.10
CA ALA A 237 17.61 -14.35 5.68
C ALA A 237 17.62 -15.54 4.69
N PHE A 238 18.04 -16.73 5.13
CA PHE A 238 18.23 -17.90 4.27
C PHE A 238 17.55 -19.15 4.83
N ARG A 239 16.95 -19.91 3.94
CA ARG A 239 16.37 -21.24 4.20
C ARG A 239 17.48 -22.28 4.39
N PRO A 240 17.17 -23.47 4.94
CA PRO A 240 18.14 -24.57 5.09
C PRO A 240 18.79 -25.04 3.78
N ASP A 241 18.14 -24.81 2.63
CA ASP A 241 18.67 -25.10 1.29
C ASP A 241 19.61 -24.00 0.74
N GLY A 242 19.91 -22.97 1.54
CA GLY A 242 20.78 -21.85 1.18
C GLY A 242 20.11 -20.79 0.30
N LYS A 243 18.84 -20.95 -0.08
CA LYS A 243 18.10 -19.93 -0.86
C LYS A 243 17.53 -18.86 0.06
N THR A 244 17.26 -17.69 -0.51
CA THR A 244 16.61 -16.58 0.22
C THR A 244 15.28 -17.02 0.86
N ALA A 245 15.01 -16.53 2.07
CA ALA A 245 13.73 -16.71 2.75
C ALA A 245 12.64 -15.74 2.24
N ALA A 246 13.03 -14.69 1.49
CA ALA A 246 12.11 -13.71 0.95
C ALA A 246 11.02 -14.35 0.09
N THR A 247 9.78 -13.91 0.32
CA THR A 247 8.61 -14.37 -0.42
C THR A 247 8.24 -13.36 -1.49
N LEU A 248 7.45 -13.80 -2.45
CA LEU A 248 6.86 -12.94 -3.48
C LEU A 248 5.93 -11.90 -2.83
N ILE A 249 6.02 -10.64 -3.24
CA ILE A 249 5.10 -9.58 -2.78
C ILE A 249 3.66 -9.95 -3.16
N PRO A 250 2.72 -10.20 -2.24
CA PRO A 250 1.40 -10.68 -2.61
C PRO A 250 0.57 -9.58 -3.30
N ALA A 251 -0.39 -10.00 -4.14
CA ALA A 251 -1.38 -9.08 -4.65
C ALA A 251 -2.29 -8.60 -3.51
N ALA A 252 -2.55 -7.30 -3.45
CA ALA A 252 -3.57 -6.73 -2.56
C ALA A 252 -4.93 -6.60 -3.27
N PHE A 253 -4.94 -6.53 -4.59
CA PHE A 253 -6.14 -6.56 -5.42
C PHE A 253 -6.79 -7.95 -5.43
N GLY A 254 -8.12 -7.99 -5.48
CA GLY A 254 -8.90 -9.20 -5.75
C GLY A 254 -8.93 -10.21 -4.60
N GLN A 255 -8.54 -9.82 -3.39
CA GLN A 255 -8.48 -10.72 -2.23
C GLN A 255 -9.72 -10.68 -1.33
N ALA A 256 -10.78 -9.96 -1.73
CA ALA A 256 -12.01 -9.90 -0.95
C ALA A 256 -12.57 -11.31 -0.67
N GLY A 257 -12.75 -11.65 0.62
CA GLY A 257 -13.26 -12.94 1.06
C GLY A 257 -12.22 -14.06 1.20
N VAL A 258 -10.94 -13.80 0.89
CA VAL A 258 -9.83 -14.64 1.32
C VAL A 258 -9.60 -14.40 2.82
N ASN A 259 -9.07 -15.37 3.58
CA ASN A 259 -8.79 -15.19 5.01
C ASN A 259 -7.30 -15.14 5.33
N LEU A 260 -6.47 -15.81 4.54
CA LEU A 260 -5.02 -15.87 4.67
C LEU A 260 -4.39 -15.32 3.39
N HIS A 261 -3.91 -14.08 3.44
CA HIS A 261 -3.64 -13.27 2.26
C HIS A 261 -2.17 -13.26 1.86
N THR A 262 -1.29 -13.71 2.74
CA THR A 262 0.12 -13.91 2.43
C THR A 262 0.36 -15.33 1.95
N TYR A 263 1.39 -15.50 1.13
CA TYR A 263 1.81 -16.82 0.66
C TYR A 263 2.23 -17.76 1.81
N SER A 264 2.57 -17.22 2.99
CA SER A 264 2.89 -17.98 4.20
C SER A 264 1.66 -18.37 5.05
N GLY A 265 0.46 -17.87 4.73
CA GLY A 265 -0.78 -18.30 5.37
C GLY A 265 -0.98 -17.79 6.80
N TRP A 266 -0.43 -16.62 7.14
CA TRP A 266 -0.52 -16.03 8.47
C TRP A 266 -1.48 -14.82 8.43
N GLY A 267 -2.37 -14.64 9.41
CA GLY A 267 -3.14 -13.39 9.60
C GLY A 267 -4.20 -13.00 8.54
N SER A 268 -5.12 -12.11 8.92
CA SER A 268 -6.07 -11.44 8.01
C SER A 268 -5.46 -10.18 7.37
N VAL A 269 -6.13 -9.55 6.39
CA VAL A 269 -5.69 -8.26 5.80
C VAL A 269 -5.48 -7.20 6.88
N THR A 270 -6.45 -7.03 7.76
CA THR A 270 -6.37 -6.00 8.82
C THR A 270 -5.19 -6.25 9.76
N HIS A 271 -4.91 -7.53 10.08
CA HIS A 271 -3.73 -7.89 10.85
C HIS A 271 -2.43 -7.56 10.10
N TRP A 272 -2.34 -7.91 8.82
CA TRP A 272 -1.16 -7.60 8.00
C TRP A 272 -0.95 -6.12 7.78
N ASN A 273 -2.02 -5.34 7.57
CA ASN A 273 -1.92 -3.89 7.46
C ASN A 273 -1.38 -3.29 8.75
N ALA A 274 -1.85 -3.75 9.92
CA ALA A 274 -1.31 -3.31 11.21
C ALA A 274 0.15 -3.74 11.38
N TYR A 275 0.47 -5.00 11.08
CA TYR A 275 1.81 -5.55 11.20
C TYR A 275 2.82 -4.82 10.30
N VAL A 276 2.50 -4.65 9.02
CA VAL A 276 3.35 -3.97 8.03
C VAL A 276 3.50 -2.49 8.37
N ALA A 277 2.40 -1.78 8.66
CA ALA A 277 2.47 -0.35 8.95
C ALA A 277 3.31 -0.05 10.20
N ASN A 278 3.26 -0.89 11.24
CA ASN A 278 4.03 -0.68 12.46
C ASN A 278 5.47 -1.21 12.35
N THR A 279 5.65 -2.47 11.92
CA THR A 279 6.95 -3.16 12.05
C THR A 279 7.83 -3.08 10.79
N GLN A 280 7.23 -2.99 9.61
CA GLN A 280 7.97 -3.07 8.34
C GLN A 280 8.14 -1.69 7.70
N MET A 281 7.07 -0.89 7.72
CA MET A 281 7.14 0.52 7.32
C MET A 281 7.77 1.39 8.42
N HIS A 282 7.89 0.90 9.66
CA HIS A 282 8.34 1.67 10.82
C HIS A 282 7.47 2.92 11.09
N GLY A 283 6.16 2.78 10.87
CA GLY A 283 5.18 3.81 11.24
C GLY A 283 4.93 3.86 12.75
N LYS A 284 4.16 4.86 13.18
CA LYS A 284 3.82 5.12 14.59
C LYS A 284 2.41 4.63 14.86
N GLY A 285 2.25 3.56 15.63
CA GLY A 285 0.93 3.08 16.00
C GLY A 285 0.91 2.09 17.16
N THR A 286 -0.19 1.34 17.21
CA THR A 286 -0.38 0.26 18.17
C THR A 286 -0.39 -1.07 17.42
N PHE A 287 0.53 -1.96 17.80
CA PHE A 287 0.53 -3.34 17.30
C PHE A 287 0.73 -4.32 18.44
N PHE A 288 -0.06 -5.39 18.45
CA PHE A 288 0.01 -6.43 19.48
C PHE A 288 -0.23 -7.79 18.84
N ASP A 289 0.78 -8.65 18.93
CA ASP A 289 0.67 -10.06 18.56
C ASP A 289 1.47 -10.94 19.54
N PRO A 290 0.83 -11.51 20.57
CA PRO A 290 1.52 -12.32 21.56
C PRO A 290 2.13 -13.60 20.98
N ARG A 291 1.73 -14.03 19.77
CA ARG A 291 2.35 -15.18 19.08
C ARG A 291 3.78 -14.90 18.66
N MET A 292 4.15 -13.62 18.52
CA MET A 292 5.51 -13.17 18.23
C MET A 292 6.37 -13.01 19.49
N ASN A 293 5.79 -13.13 20.69
CA ASN A 293 6.54 -13.15 21.94
C ASN A 293 7.10 -14.55 22.26
N ASP A 294 7.83 -15.11 21.30
CA ASP A 294 8.44 -16.43 21.39
C ASP A 294 9.93 -16.30 21.04
N PRO A 295 10.85 -16.37 22.01
CA PRO A 295 12.27 -16.15 21.75
C PRO A 295 12.93 -17.28 20.94
N ALA A 296 12.30 -18.46 20.84
CA ALA A 296 12.81 -19.56 20.01
C ALA A 296 12.42 -19.38 18.54
N ARG A 297 11.22 -18.85 18.28
CA ARG A 297 10.71 -18.63 16.91
C ARG A 297 11.05 -17.25 16.36
N PHE A 298 10.88 -16.21 17.17
CA PHE A 298 11.00 -14.80 16.80
C PHE A 298 11.94 -14.04 17.76
N PRO A 299 13.23 -14.44 17.86
CA PRO A 299 14.18 -13.84 18.79
C PRO A 299 14.37 -12.32 18.58
N VAL A 300 14.29 -11.84 17.34
CA VAL A 300 14.42 -10.41 17.03
C VAL A 300 13.16 -9.67 17.47
N ALA A 301 11.97 -10.22 17.20
CA ALA A 301 10.70 -9.62 17.61
C ALA A 301 10.60 -9.42 19.12
N VAL A 302 11.05 -10.41 19.90
CA VAL A 302 11.10 -10.33 21.38
C VAL A 302 12.06 -9.25 21.83
N ARG A 303 13.28 -9.21 21.27
CA ARG A 303 14.33 -8.26 21.64
C ARG A 303 13.97 -6.81 21.28
N ALA A 304 13.42 -6.59 20.08
CA ALA A 304 13.00 -5.27 19.59
C ALA A 304 11.58 -4.88 20.06
N ASN A 305 10.90 -5.76 20.82
CA ASN A 305 9.53 -5.56 21.30
C ASN A 305 8.49 -5.34 20.15
N HIS A 306 8.75 -5.91 18.96
CA HIS A 306 7.85 -5.84 17.80
C HIS A 306 6.50 -6.52 18.04
N TRP A 307 6.40 -7.43 19.01
CA TRP A 307 5.14 -8.09 19.38
C TRP A 307 4.19 -7.19 20.20
N ASN A 308 4.67 -6.06 20.72
CA ASN A 308 3.91 -5.14 21.58
C ASN A 308 4.34 -3.67 21.43
N MET A 309 4.12 -3.11 20.23
CA MET A 309 4.44 -1.72 19.91
C MET A 309 3.34 -0.77 20.36
N ARG A 310 3.73 0.36 20.97
CA ARG A 310 2.84 1.42 21.46
C ARG A 310 3.47 2.77 21.20
N ASN A 311 2.96 3.52 20.22
CA ASN A 311 3.39 4.89 19.96
C ASN A 311 2.34 5.92 20.39
N GLN A 312 2.79 7.11 20.74
CA GLN A 312 1.96 8.29 20.97
C GLN A 312 2.56 9.47 20.20
N PRO A 313 1.85 10.06 19.22
CA PRO A 313 0.51 9.68 18.77
C PRO A 313 0.47 8.35 18.00
N ASP A 314 -0.70 7.70 17.98
CA ASP A 314 -1.00 6.57 17.10
C ASP A 314 -1.54 7.11 15.77
N LEU A 315 -0.79 6.88 14.68
CA LEU A 315 -1.11 7.33 13.33
C LEU A 315 -1.71 6.23 12.45
N ILE A 316 -1.84 5.01 12.94
CA ILE A 316 -2.20 3.82 12.15
C ILE A 316 -3.60 3.32 12.49
N THR A 317 -3.90 3.15 13.78
CA THR A 317 -5.06 2.34 14.24
C THR A 317 -6.39 2.81 13.67
N SER A 318 -6.62 4.14 13.62
CA SER A 318 -7.87 4.71 13.10
C SER A 318 -8.08 4.51 11.61
N LYS A 319 -7.02 4.24 10.84
CA LYS A 319 -7.03 4.12 9.38
C LYS A 319 -7.17 2.68 8.89
N LEU A 320 -6.93 1.70 9.76
CA LEU A 320 -6.93 0.27 9.39
C LEU A 320 -8.27 -0.21 8.82
N ALA A 321 -9.39 0.35 9.29
CA ALA A 321 -10.72 -0.02 8.80
C ALA A 321 -10.90 0.31 7.31
N ALA A 322 -10.33 1.42 6.85
CA ALA A 322 -10.45 1.85 5.45
C ALA A 322 -9.50 1.08 4.50
N LEU A 323 -8.51 0.37 5.04
CA LEU A 323 -7.54 -0.44 4.27
C LEU A 323 -7.98 -1.90 4.07
N HIS A 324 -9.24 -2.23 4.38
CA HIS A 324 -9.79 -3.58 4.25
C HIS A 324 -10.20 -3.91 2.80
#